data_AF-A0A485AXS5-F1
#
_entry.id   AF-A0A485AXS5-F1
#
_cell.length_a   1.000
_cell.length_b   1.000
_cell.length_c   1.000
_cell.angle_alpha   90.00
_cell.angle_beta   90.00
_cell.angle_gamma   90.00
#
_symmetry.space_group_name_H-M   'P 1'
#
loop_
_entity.id
_entity.type
_entity.pdbx_description
1 polymer ?
#
loop_
_entity_poly.entity_id
_entity_poly.type
_entity_poly.pdbx_seq_one_letter_code
_entity_poly.pdbx_strand_id
1 'polypeptide(L)' 'MDWANGSLSPAHRPVLMGLVRTPADKRDPASIAAGIAACEALLAILDDELATSPWLSGEAFGLGDIAVARSFIT' A
#
# COMPACT_ATOMS: atom_id res chain seq x y z
N MET A 1 -3.89 -11.87 2.54
CA MET A 1 -5.10 -11.01 2.63
C MET A 1 -5.06 -10.13 3.87
N ASP A 2 -4.84 -10.70 5.06
CA ASP A 2 -4.89 -9.97 6.33
C ASP A 2 -3.90 -8.81 6.40
N TRP A 3 -2.63 -9.01 6.03
CA TRP A 3 -1.62 -7.93 6.05
C TRP A 3 -1.97 -6.79 5.08
N ALA A 4 -2.39 -7.11 3.85
CA ALA A 4 -2.79 -6.10 2.87
C ALA A 4 -3.98 -5.26 3.36
N ASN A 5 -4.95 -5.88 4.04
CA ASN A 5 -6.13 -5.19 4.58
C ASN A 5 -5.87 -4.45 5.89
N GLY A 6 -5.08 -5.04 6.79
CA GLY A 6 -4.86 -4.54 8.14
C GLY A 6 -3.73 -3.52 8.23
N SER A 7 -2.77 -3.56 7.31
CA SER A 7 -1.58 -2.70 7.35
C SER A 7 -1.51 -1.77 6.14
N LEU A 8 -1.45 -2.31 4.93
CA LEU A 8 -1.20 -1.50 3.72
C LEU A 8 -2.40 -0.61 3.33
N SER A 9 -3.62 -1.15 3.33
CA SER A 9 -4.82 -0.39 2.95
C SER A 9 -5.09 0.84 3.83
N PRO A 10 -4.99 0.78 5.18
CA PRO A 10 -5.09 1.95 6.04
C PRO A 10 -4.02 3.02 5.77
N ALA A 11 -2.79 2.62 5.48
CA ALA A 11 -1.70 3.55 5.15
C ALA A 11 -1.90 4.22 3.78
N HIS A 12 -2.38 3.46 2.78
CA HIS A 12 -2.58 3.97 1.42
C HIS A 12 -3.82 4.86 1.28
N ARG A 13 -4.89 4.58 2.04
CA ARG A 13 -6.18 5.29 1.89
C ARG A 13 -6.07 6.82 2.00
N PRO A 14 -5.36 7.43 2.97
CA PRO A 14 -5.17 8.88 3.02
C PRO A 14 -4.49 9.46 1.78
N VAL A 15 -3.53 8.74 1.21
CA VAL A 15 -2.80 9.16 0.00
C VAL A 15 -3.73 9.17 -1.20
N LEU A 16 -4.48 8.07 -1.42
CA LEU A 16 -5.42 7.98 -2.52
C LEU A 16 -6.54 9.02 -2.41
N MET A 17 -7.13 9.17 -1.21
CA MET A 17 -8.18 10.16 -1.00
C MET A 17 -7.63 11.56 -1.23
N GLY A 18 -6.54 11.91 -0.57
CA GLY A 18 -5.96 13.24 -0.60
C GLY A 18 -5.45 13.67 -1.98
N LEU A 19 -4.76 12.79 -2.72
CA LEU A 19 -4.15 13.17 -4.00
C LEU A 19 -5.07 12.95 -5.20
N VAL A 20 -5.96 11.95 -5.16
CA VAL A 20 -6.77 11.54 -6.34
C VAL A 20 -8.24 11.91 -6.19
N ARG A 21 -8.84 11.74 -5.01
CA ARG A 21 -10.31 11.87 -4.83
C ARG A 21 -10.75 13.15 -4.12
N THR A 22 -9.82 13.94 -3.60
CA THR A 22 -10.09 15.22 -2.92
C THR A 22 -9.57 16.40 -3.76
N PRO A 23 -10.43 17.40 -4.06
CA PRO A 23 -10.02 18.66 -4.69
C PRO A 23 -8.88 19.34 -3.93
N ALA A 24 -7.99 20.05 -4.66
CA ALA A 24 -6.75 20.59 -4.11
C ALA A 24 -6.94 21.51 -2.90
N ASP A 25 -8.03 22.29 -2.88
CA ASP A 25 -8.41 23.23 -1.82
C ASP A 25 -8.93 22.55 -0.54
N LYS A 26 -9.22 21.25 -0.58
CA LYS A 26 -9.77 20.47 0.54
C LYS A 26 -8.82 19.38 1.05
N ARG A 27 -7.59 19.35 0.55
CA ARG A 27 -6.59 18.35 0.95
C ARG A 27 -6.08 18.65 2.35
N ASP A 28 -5.76 17.59 3.08
CA ASP A 28 -4.99 17.65 4.31
C ASP A 28 -3.55 17.20 4.00
N PRO A 29 -2.59 18.12 3.83
CA PRO A 29 -1.22 17.77 3.49
C PRO A 29 -0.53 16.94 4.56
N ALA A 30 -0.88 17.13 5.84
CA ALA A 30 -0.27 16.40 6.95
C ALA A 30 -0.70 14.93 6.94
N SER A 31 -2.00 14.67 6.71
CA SER A 31 -2.54 13.31 6.58
C SER A 31 -1.96 12.58 5.36
N ILE A 32 -1.81 13.28 4.23
CA ILE A 32 -1.17 12.71 3.03
C ILE A 32 0.30 12.36 3.30
N ALA A 33 1.07 13.28 3.89
CA ALA A 33 2.48 13.04 4.20
C ALA A 33 2.68 11.87 5.17
N ALA A 34 1.82 11.78 6.21
CA ALA A 34 1.84 10.66 7.15
C ALA A 34 1.50 9.33 6.46
N GLY A 35 0.51 9.34 5.55
CA GLY A 35 0.16 8.18 4.73
C GLY A 35 1.31 7.73 3.83
N ILE A 36 2.00 8.67 3.17
CA ILE A 36 3.18 8.39 2.32
C ILE A 36 4.28 7.73 3.15
N ALA A 37 4.67 8.32 4.29
CA ALA A 37 5.74 7.77 5.13
C ALA A 37 5.38 6.35 5.66
N ALA A 38 4.12 6.12 6.02
CA ALA A 38 3.66 4.79 6.42
C ALA A 38 3.69 3.79 5.26
N CYS A 39 3.29 4.21 4.05
CA CYS A 39 3.40 3.39 2.85
C CYS A 39 4.85 3.06 2.50
N GLU A 40 5.77 4.02 2.56
CA GLU A 40 7.20 3.80 2.30
C GLU A 40 7.77 2.70 3.22
N ALA A 41 7.48 2.77 4.53
CA ALA A 41 7.93 1.76 5.48
C ALA A 41 7.35 0.36 5.18
N LEU A 42 6.07 0.27 4.80
CA LEU A 42 5.43 -1.01 4.47
C LEU A 42 5.88 -1.58 3.13
N LEU A 43 6.14 -0.71 2.14
CA LEU A 43 6.64 -1.10 0.84
C LEU A 43 8.08 -1.63 0.94
N ALA A 44 8.90 -1.08 1.84
CA ALA A 44 10.24 -1.61 2.11
C ALA A 44 10.19 -3.07 2.59
N ILE A 45 9.22 -3.43 3.45
CA ILE A 45 9.02 -4.82 3.89
C ILE A 45 8.68 -5.74 2.69
N LEU A 46 7.87 -5.26 1.75
CA LEU A 46 7.56 -6.02 0.55
C LEU A 46 8.78 -6.18 -0.36
N ASP A 47 9.59 -5.13 -0.49
CA ASP A 47 10.83 -5.15 -1.27
C ASP A 47 11.83 -6.16 -0.71
N ASP A 48 12.03 -6.17 0.62
CA ASP A 48 12.89 -7.13 1.32
C ASP A 48 12.43 -8.59 1.09
N GLU A 49 11.13 -8.85 1.15
CA GLU A 49 10.58 -10.19 0.89
C GLU A 49 10.78 -10.60 -0.59
N LEU A 50 10.47 -9.69 -1.52
CA LEU A 50 10.62 -9.92 -2.95
C LEU A 50 12.08 -10.01 -3.40
N ALA A 51 13.03 -9.51 -2.60
CA ALA A 51 14.45 -9.72 -2.84
C ALA A 51 14.87 -11.20 -2.66
N THR A 52 14.11 -11.98 -1.89
CA THR A 52 14.41 -13.39 -1.60
C THR A 52 13.42 -14.37 -2.23
N SER A 53 12.19 -13.94 -2.47
CA SER A 53 11.10 -14.74 -3.02
C SER A 53 10.61 -14.14 -4.35
N PRO A 54 10.37 -14.93 -5.42
CA PRO A 54 9.94 -14.39 -6.71
C PRO A 54 8.51 -13.84 -6.68
N TRP A 55 7.67 -14.28 -5.73
CA TRP A 55 6.31 -13.81 -5.49
C TRP A 55 6.08 -13.65 -4.00
N LEU A 56 5.13 -12.80 -3.61
CA LEU A 56 4.67 -12.70 -2.22
C LEU A 56 3.97 -13.97 -1.75
N SER A 57 3.56 -14.82 -2.69
CA SER A 57 3.01 -16.16 -2.42
C SER A 57 4.08 -17.27 -2.40
N GLY A 58 5.38 -16.95 -2.57
CA GLY A 58 6.49 -17.89 -2.59
C GLY A 58 7.01 -18.18 -4.01
N GLU A 59 7.13 -19.46 -4.38
CA GLU A 59 7.74 -19.87 -5.66
C GLU A 59 6.86 -19.57 -6.90
N ALA A 60 5.55 -19.40 -6.70
CA ALA A 60 4.59 -19.14 -7.78
C ALA A 60 3.61 -18.03 -7.40
N PHE A 61 3.09 -17.34 -8.41
CA PHE A 61 2.06 -16.31 -8.24
C PHE A 61 0.80 -16.87 -7.56
N GLY A 62 0.22 -16.09 -6.66
CA GLY A 62 -0.96 -16.53 -5.94
C GLY A 62 -1.77 -15.41 -5.27
N LEU A 63 -2.55 -15.82 -4.27
CA LEU A 63 -3.51 -14.95 -3.59
C LEU A 63 -2.83 -13.82 -2.79
N GLY A 64 -1.59 -14.02 -2.33
CA GLY A 64 -0.82 -13.00 -1.62
C GLY A 64 -0.56 -11.79 -2.52
N ASP A 65 -0.12 -12.06 -3.74
CA ASP A 65 0.19 -11.07 -4.76
C ASP A 65 -1.06 -10.26 -5.16
N ILE A 66 -2.17 -10.96 -5.41
CA ILE A 66 -3.46 -10.31 -5.75
C ILE A 66 -3.93 -9.41 -4.60
N ALA A 67 -3.84 -9.91 -3.36
CA ALA A 67 -4.33 -9.18 -2.20
C ALA A 67 -3.60 -7.85 -1.99
N VAL A 68 -2.28 -7.82 -2.25
CA VAL A 68 -1.44 -6.61 -2.17
C VAL A 68 -1.64 -5.70 -3.38
N ALA A 69 -1.61 -6.25 -4.60
CA ALA A 69 -1.78 -5.46 -5.83
C ALA A 69 -3.11 -4.71 -5.86
N ARG A 70 -4.19 -5.32 -5.36
CA ARG A 70 -5.49 -4.68 -5.22
C ARG A 70 -5.45 -3.38 -4.40
N SER A 71 -4.57 -3.28 -3.39
CA SER A 71 -4.54 -2.12 -2.51
C SER A 71 -4.21 -0.81 -3.24
N PHE A 72 -3.63 -0.88 -4.44
CA PHE A 72 -3.26 0.28 -5.25
C PHE A 72 -4.35 0.74 -6.24
N ILE A 73 -5.40 -0.06 -6.46
CA ILE A 73 -6.47 0.23 -7.44
C ILE A 73 -7.80 0.67 -6.78
N THR A 74 -7.93 0.58 -5.46
CA THR A 74 -9.18 0.89 -4.72
C THR A 74 -9.05 2.09 -3.80
#